data_AF-A0A7C7PUH8-F1
#
_entry.id   AF-A0A7C7PUH8-F1
#
_cell.length_a   1.000
_cell.length_b   1.000
_cell.length_c   1.000
_cell.angle_alpha   90.00
_cell.angle_beta   90.00
_cell.angle_gamma   90.00
#
_symmetry.space_group_name_H-M   'P 1'
#
loop_
_entity.id
_entity.type
_entity.pdbx_description
1 polymer ?
#
loop_
_entity_poly.entity_id
_entity_poly.type
_entity_poly.pdbx_seq_one_letter_code
_entity_poly.pdbx_strand_id
1 'polypeptide(L)'
;MHSTSGIINSPYYHLKVLPFGTVRWTDGFWYERFELCHRVTLPAMREALDDPDNGAVFKNFYIAAGLQRGAHMGRFWSDGDCYKWLEAMAHVYSVTRDCELDRIMDEHIEIIGKAQESDGYICTQIQLTDKERWQATGYHELYNMGHLLTAACVHYRATGKRNFLEIACKLGDYLYNVFQPRPPELANFGWNPSNIMGLVDLYRATGKRRYLELAGIFVDMRGSAPKGEQWHRRQNRSDGTDQTQDRVPLRQETEAVGHAVTAMYLYCGATDVYAETGEPALREALERIWQDVTTRKMFITGALGALHQGVSRRGDRVGEAFGLPYQLPNATAYNETCANIGNAMWNWRLLRIDGDAKYADIMELVLYNSMLSGMSIDGKHFRYTNPLRWHGAEHLLLSN
;
A
#
# COMPACT_ATOMS: atom_id res chain seq x y z
N MET A 1 18.98 -4.57 28.14
CA MET A 1 19.56 -3.95 26.93
C MET A 1 19.18 -4.82 25.74
N HIS A 2 18.01 -4.59 25.15
CA HIS A 2 17.66 -5.29 23.92
C HIS A 2 18.33 -4.58 22.77
N SER A 3 19.24 -5.30 22.13
CA SER A 3 19.91 -4.92 20.90
C SER A 3 18.88 -4.52 19.84
N THR A 4 18.73 -3.22 19.55
CA THR A 4 18.07 -2.74 18.32
C THR A 4 18.98 -2.96 17.11
N SER A 5 19.56 -4.16 16.99
CA SER A 5 20.37 -4.58 15.85
C SER A 5 19.45 -5.16 14.79
N GLY A 6 19.24 -4.44 13.71
CA GLY A 6 18.72 -5.09 12.50
C GLY A 6 18.07 -4.22 11.45
N ILE A 7 17.94 -2.90 11.63
CA ILE A 7 17.50 -2.07 10.50
C ILE A 7 18.74 -1.73 9.68
N ILE A 8 18.84 -2.31 8.49
CA ILE A 8 19.82 -1.88 7.50
C ILE A 8 19.57 -0.40 7.23
N ASN A 9 20.60 0.42 7.45
CA ASN A 9 20.56 1.82 7.02
C ASN A 9 20.62 1.82 5.49
N SER A 10 19.58 2.35 4.85
CA SER A 10 19.58 2.53 3.41
C SER A 10 20.70 3.51 3.02
N PRO A 11 21.59 3.13 2.09
CA PRO A 11 22.77 3.91 1.76
C PRO A 11 22.48 5.30 1.17
N TYR A 12 21.32 5.50 0.56
CA TYR A 12 20.95 6.77 -0.10
C TYR A 12 19.89 7.58 0.67
N TYR A 13 19.59 7.22 1.93
CA TYR A 13 18.89 8.13 2.81
C TYR A 13 19.87 9.02 3.58
N HIS A 14 19.74 10.33 3.43
CA HIS A 14 20.48 11.32 4.20
C HIS A 14 19.87 11.53 5.60
N LEU A 15 18.54 11.43 5.74
CA LEU A 15 17.87 11.51 7.04
C LEU A 15 17.53 10.13 7.60
N LYS A 16 17.81 9.95 8.89
CA LYS A 16 17.55 8.71 9.63
C LYS A 16 16.23 8.78 10.36
N VAL A 17 15.52 7.67 10.37
CA VAL A 17 14.28 7.53 11.16
C VAL A 17 14.65 7.24 12.61
N LEU A 18 13.90 7.81 13.54
CA LEU A 18 14.03 7.44 14.94
C LEU A 18 13.46 6.03 15.18
N PRO A 19 14.04 5.24 16.12
CA PRO A 19 13.49 3.95 16.49
C PRO A 19 12.04 4.06 16.97
N PHE A 20 11.25 2.99 16.77
CA PHE A 20 9.87 2.92 17.24
C PHE A 20 9.75 3.16 18.75
N GLY A 21 8.74 3.92 19.15
CA GLY A 21 8.48 4.27 20.54
C GLY A 21 9.40 5.35 21.13
N THR A 22 10.35 5.89 20.36
CA THR A 22 11.25 6.98 20.79
C THR A 22 10.50 8.31 20.97
N VAL A 23 9.54 8.59 20.07
CA VAL A 23 8.70 9.79 20.11
C VAL A 23 7.32 9.39 20.59
N ARG A 24 6.75 10.20 21.48
CA ARG A 24 5.40 10.03 22.01
C ARG A 24 4.71 11.37 22.03
N TRP A 25 3.45 11.38 21.57
CA TRP A 25 2.57 12.51 21.80
C TRP A 25 2.20 12.54 23.28
N THR A 26 2.32 13.71 23.92
CA THR A 26 2.03 13.89 25.35
C THR A 26 0.64 14.47 25.58
N ASP A 27 0.25 15.42 24.73
CA ASP A 27 -0.99 16.18 24.81
C ASP A 27 -1.30 16.84 23.45
N GLY A 28 -2.42 17.56 23.39
CA GLY A 28 -2.84 18.33 22.23
C GLY A 28 -3.38 17.50 21.07
N PHE A 29 -3.43 18.13 19.90
CA PHE A 29 -4.18 17.63 18.74
C PHE A 29 -3.81 16.20 18.33
N TRP A 30 -2.52 15.91 18.14
CA TRP A 30 -2.09 14.57 17.69
C TRP A 30 -2.14 13.51 18.80
N TYR A 31 -2.01 13.91 20.07
CA TYR A 31 -2.27 13.00 21.18
C TYR A 31 -3.73 12.54 21.19
N GLU A 32 -4.68 13.47 21.06
CA GLU A 32 -6.12 13.13 21.01
C GLU A 32 -6.45 12.20 19.84
N ARG A 33 -5.87 12.44 18.66
CA ARG A 33 -6.05 11.55 17.49
C ARG A 33 -5.41 10.19 17.67
N PHE A 34 -4.24 10.14 18.31
CA PHE A 34 -3.55 8.87 18.62
C PHE A 34 -4.36 8.04 19.63
N GLU A 35 -4.83 8.66 20.73
CA GLU A 35 -5.67 7.98 21.72
C GLU A 35 -7.01 7.54 21.14
N LEU A 36 -7.63 8.35 20.28
CA LEU A 36 -8.83 7.95 19.55
C LEU A 36 -8.58 6.70 18.70
N CYS A 37 -7.45 6.66 17.98
CA CYS A 37 -7.06 5.49 17.19
C CYS A 37 -6.89 4.25 18.08
N HIS A 38 -6.16 4.37 19.19
CA HIS A 38 -5.90 3.27 20.12
C HIS A 38 -7.18 2.75 20.78
N ARG A 39 -8.00 3.65 21.34
CA ARG A 39 -9.13 3.30 22.22
C ARG A 39 -10.43 3.04 21.48
N VAL A 40 -10.61 3.61 20.29
CA VAL A 40 -11.90 3.59 19.58
C VAL A 40 -11.76 2.98 18.19
N THR A 41 -10.85 3.49 17.37
CA THR A 41 -10.75 3.07 15.97
C THR A 41 -10.30 1.62 15.83
N LEU A 42 -9.24 1.19 16.54
CA LEU A 42 -8.74 -0.19 16.45
C LEU A 42 -9.80 -1.24 16.87
N PRO A 43 -10.53 -1.08 18.00
CA PRO A 43 -11.66 -1.95 18.34
C PRO A 43 -12.79 -1.92 17.31
N ALA A 44 -13.19 -0.74 16.83
CA ALA A 44 -14.25 -0.63 15.82
C ALA A 44 -13.88 -1.31 14.49
N MET A 45 -12.60 -1.25 14.09
CA MET A 45 -12.11 -2.00 12.92
C MET A 45 -12.15 -3.50 13.13
N ARG A 46 -11.88 -3.98 14.35
CA ARG A 46 -12.05 -5.41 14.67
C ARG A 46 -13.50 -5.85 14.49
N GLU A 47 -14.44 -5.10 15.04
CA GLU A 47 -15.88 -5.37 14.88
C GLU A 47 -16.28 -5.41 13.39
N ALA A 48 -15.75 -4.47 12.59
CA ALA A 48 -15.99 -4.45 11.15
C ALA A 48 -15.38 -5.65 10.39
N LEU A 49 -14.20 -6.13 10.82
CA LEU A 49 -13.56 -7.31 10.21
C LEU A 49 -14.21 -8.64 10.63
N ASP A 50 -14.98 -8.64 11.72
CA ASP A 50 -15.79 -9.77 12.18
C ASP A 50 -17.17 -9.84 11.49
N ASP A 51 -17.62 -8.74 10.87
CA ASP A 51 -18.87 -8.66 10.11
C ASP A 51 -18.73 -9.35 8.74
N PRO A 52 -19.49 -10.43 8.45
CA PRO A 52 -19.42 -11.13 7.17
C PRO A 52 -19.90 -10.31 5.96
N ASP A 53 -20.67 -9.23 6.18
CA ASP A 53 -21.16 -8.34 5.12
C ASP A 53 -20.17 -7.20 4.80
N ASN A 54 -19.07 -7.08 5.57
CA ASN A 54 -18.04 -6.10 5.31
C ASN A 54 -17.19 -6.44 4.07
N GLY A 55 -16.54 -5.43 3.50
CA GLY A 55 -15.62 -5.59 2.37
C GLY A 55 -14.36 -6.41 2.71
N ALA A 56 -13.99 -6.50 3.98
CA ALA A 56 -12.88 -7.30 4.47
C ALA A 56 -13.29 -8.13 5.69
N VAL A 57 -12.91 -9.40 5.71
CA VAL A 57 -13.42 -10.37 6.70
C VAL A 57 -12.29 -11.28 7.17
N PHE A 58 -11.91 -11.16 8.45
CA PHE A 58 -10.79 -11.94 9.01
C PHE A 58 -11.11 -13.44 9.09
N LYS A 59 -12.39 -13.81 9.18
CA LYS A 59 -12.87 -15.19 9.19
C LYS A 59 -12.40 -16.01 7.96
N ASN A 60 -12.07 -15.37 6.85
CA ASN A 60 -11.49 -16.06 5.69
C ASN A 60 -10.20 -16.82 6.04
N PHE A 61 -9.36 -16.31 6.95
CA PHE A 61 -8.15 -17.01 7.38
C PHE A 61 -8.46 -18.27 8.19
N TYR A 62 -9.52 -18.25 9.02
CA TYR A 62 -9.95 -19.46 9.75
C TYR A 62 -10.43 -20.56 8.79
N ILE A 63 -11.13 -20.18 7.72
CA ILE A 63 -11.60 -21.12 6.70
C ILE A 63 -10.41 -21.66 5.89
N ALA A 64 -9.50 -20.78 5.45
CA ALA A 64 -8.29 -21.18 4.71
C ALA A 64 -7.36 -22.07 5.55
N ALA A 65 -7.29 -21.85 6.87
CA ALA A 65 -6.56 -22.70 7.81
C ALA A 65 -7.26 -24.05 8.11
N GLY A 66 -8.45 -24.31 7.57
CA GLY A 66 -9.24 -25.52 7.86
C GLY A 66 -9.81 -25.57 9.28
N LEU A 67 -9.75 -24.47 10.03
CA LEU A 67 -10.25 -24.37 11.41
C LEU A 67 -11.77 -24.16 11.46
N GLN A 68 -12.35 -23.69 10.38
CA GLN A 68 -13.80 -23.52 10.20
C GLN A 68 -14.23 -23.90 8.79
N ARG A 69 -15.50 -24.27 8.63
CA ARG A 69 -16.11 -24.48 7.31
C ARG A 69 -16.78 -23.19 6.83
N GLY A 70 -16.67 -22.89 5.55
CA GLY A 70 -17.33 -21.73 4.92
C GLY A 70 -16.82 -21.48 3.51
N ALA A 71 -17.34 -20.43 2.88
CA ALA A 71 -16.84 -19.88 1.62
C ALA A 71 -16.14 -18.54 1.88
N HIS A 72 -15.34 -18.08 0.92
CA HIS A 72 -14.72 -16.76 0.98
C HIS A 72 -15.80 -15.64 1.04
N MET A 73 -15.56 -14.64 1.89
CA MET A 73 -16.41 -13.46 2.07
C MET A 73 -15.65 -12.16 1.77
N GLY A 74 -16.37 -11.09 1.41
CA GLY A 74 -15.77 -9.78 1.13
C GLY A 74 -15.15 -9.65 -0.26
N ARG A 75 -14.29 -8.64 -0.42
CA ARG A 75 -13.66 -8.23 -1.69
C ARG A 75 -12.36 -9.02 -1.94
N PHE A 76 -11.83 -8.94 -3.16
CA PHE A 76 -10.56 -9.61 -3.51
C PHE A 76 -9.35 -9.09 -2.73
N TRP A 77 -9.45 -7.90 -2.14
CA TRP A 77 -8.42 -7.28 -1.30
C TRP A 77 -8.66 -7.43 0.21
N SER A 78 -9.62 -8.27 0.62
CA SER A 78 -10.03 -8.51 2.02
C SER A 78 -8.85 -8.79 2.95
N ASP A 79 -7.93 -9.69 2.54
CA ASP A 79 -6.73 -10.02 3.29
C ASP A 79 -5.84 -8.80 3.55
N GLY A 80 -5.66 -7.93 2.54
CA GLY A 80 -4.85 -6.72 2.63
C GLY A 80 -5.33 -5.77 3.73
N ASP A 81 -6.65 -5.62 3.87
CA ASP A 81 -7.24 -4.78 4.93
C ASP A 81 -7.07 -5.39 6.31
N CYS A 82 -7.14 -6.72 6.44
CA CYS A 82 -6.79 -7.42 7.67
C CYS A 82 -5.33 -7.18 8.08
N TYR A 83 -4.40 -7.24 7.13
CA TYR A 83 -2.98 -6.99 7.40
C TYR A 83 -2.71 -5.52 7.78
N LYS A 84 -3.39 -4.56 7.15
CA LYS A 84 -3.32 -3.13 7.53
C LYS A 84 -3.80 -2.89 8.96
N TRP A 85 -4.81 -3.62 9.42
CA TRP A 85 -5.27 -3.54 10.81
C TRP A 85 -4.21 -4.07 11.79
N LEU A 86 -3.54 -5.19 11.46
CA LEU A 86 -2.39 -5.69 12.24
C LEU A 86 -1.21 -4.69 12.23
N GLU A 87 -0.92 -4.06 11.09
CA GLU A 87 0.10 -3.02 10.96
C GLU A 87 -0.19 -1.82 11.88
N ALA A 88 -1.44 -1.35 11.90
CA ALA A 88 -1.88 -0.27 12.77
C ALA A 88 -1.74 -0.64 14.26
N MET A 89 -2.14 -1.86 14.65
CA MET A 89 -1.94 -2.35 16.02
C MET A 89 -0.46 -2.40 16.41
N ALA A 90 0.42 -2.86 15.52
CA ALA A 90 1.86 -2.90 15.78
C ALA A 90 2.44 -1.50 15.98
N HIS A 91 2.01 -0.52 15.19
CA HIS A 91 2.39 0.89 15.38
C HIS A 91 1.93 1.45 16.73
N VAL A 92 0.67 1.23 17.11
CA VAL A 92 0.14 1.69 18.41
C VAL A 92 0.87 1.00 19.56
N TYR A 93 1.01 -0.33 19.51
CA TYR A 93 1.75 -1.12 20.48
C TYR A 93 3.18 -0.60 20.69
N SER A 94 3.86 -0.18 19.61
CA SER A 94 5.24 0.31 19.70
C SER A 94 5.41 1.53 20.61
N VAL A 95 4.34 2.32 20.77
CA VAL A 95 4.28 3.51 21.62
C VAL A 95 3.70 3.18 23.00
N THR A 96 2.54 2.50 23.03
CA THR A 96 1.77 2.27 24.27
C THR A 96 2.28 1.10 25.10
N ARG A 97 2.91 0.11 24.45
CA ARG A 97 3.27 -1.19 25.02
C ARG A 97 2.08 -1.92 25.67
N ASP A 98 0.89 -1.69 25.13
CA ASP A 98 -0.35 -2.35 25.57
C ASP A 98 -0.29 -3.85 25.30
N CYS A 99 -0.21 -4.67 26.35
CA CYS A 99 -0.07 -6.12 26.24
C CYS A 99 -1.28 -6.81 25.61
N GLU A 100 -2.46 -6.17 25.63
CA GLU A 100 -3.65 -6.72 24.98
C GLU A 100 -3.53 -6.65 23.46
N LEU A 101 -2.97 -5.56 22.92
CA LEU A 101 -2.69 -5.46 21.48
C LEU A 101 -1.70 -6.55 21.03
N ASP A 102 -0.65 -6.79 21.83
CA ASP A 102 0.34 -7.82 21.56
C ASP A 102 -0.27 -9.23 21.55
N ARG A 103 -1.15 -9.54 22.52
CA ARG A 103 -1.89 -10.80 22.60
C ARG A 103 -2.80 -10.99 21.38
N ILE A 104 -3.60 -9.97 21.04
CA ILE A 104 -4.51 -10.00 19.89
C ILE A 104 -3.71 -10.24 18.60
N MET A 105 -2.60 -9.52 18.39
CA MET A 105 -1.75 -9.73 17.22
C MET A 105 -1.24 -11.17 17.15
N ASP A 106 -0.70 -11.72 18.23
CA ASP A 106 -0.18 -13.10 18.24
C ASP A 106 -1.25 -14.13 17.85
N GLU A 107 -2.47 -13.99 18.37
CA GLU A 107 -3.60 -14.87 18.03
C GLU A 107 -3.93 -14.83 16.54
N HIS A 108 -4.01 -13.63 15.96
CA HIS A 108 -4.35 -13.47 14.54
C HIS A 108 -3.20 -13.94 13.64
N ILE A 109 -1.94 -13.66 14.02
CA ILE A 109 -0.75 -14.11 13.32
C ILE A 109 -0.66 -15.64 13.31
N GLU A 110 -1.04 -16.33 14.40
CA GLU A 110 -1.07 -17.79 14.43
C GLU A 110 -2.06 -18.35 13.40
N ILE A 111 -3.25 -17.76 13.29
CA ILE A 111 -4.27 -18.18 12.30
C ILE A 111 -3.79 -17.93 10.87
N ILE A 112 -3.20 -16.76 10.60
CA ILE A 112 -2.60 -16.44 9.29
C ILE A 112 -1.50 -17.46 8.94
N GLY A 113 -0.66 -17.82 9.92
CA GLY A 113 0.40 -18.81 9.73
C GLY A 113 -0.12 -20.20 9.38
N LYS A 114 -1.30 -20.59 9.91
CA LYS A 114 -1.98 -21.84 9.55
C LYS A 114 -2.68 -21.79 8.19
N ALA A 115 -3.09 -20.60 7.74
CA ALA A 115 -3.69 -20.39 6.43
C ALA A 115 -2.66 -20.35 5.29
N GLN A 116 -1.38 -20.07 5.59
CA GLN A 116 -0.31 -20.07 4.60
C GLN A 116 -0.04 -21.49 4.07
N GLU A 117 0.00 -21.65 2.75
CA GLU A 117 0.32 -22.93 2.11
C GLU A 117 1.79 -23.30 2.30
N SER A 118 2.09 -24.59 2.12
CA SER A 118 3.42 -25.15 2.38
C SER A 118 4.55 -24.54 1.53
N ASP A 119 4.23 -24.02 0.34
CA ASP A 119 5.17 -23.36 -0.56
C ASP A 119 5.36 -21.87 -0.24
N GLY A 120 4.62 -21.32 0.73
CA GLY A 120 4.65 -19.93 1.15
C GLY A 120 3.53 -19.05 0.58
N TYR A 121 2.70 -19.57 -0.33
CA TYR A 121 1.57 -18.83 -0.89
C TYR A 121 0.49 -18.54 0.17
N ILE A 122 -0.11 -17.36 0.11
CA ILE A 122 -1.29 -17.00 0.90
C ILE A 122 -2.10 -15.93 0.17
N CYS A 123 -3.38 -16.23 -0.06
CA CYS A 123 -4.39 -15.32 -0.59
C CYS A 123 -5.75 -16.03 -0.47
N THR A 124 -6.51 -15.73 0.58
CA THR A 124 -7.66 -16.55 0.98
C THR A 124 -8.72 -16.64 -0.12
N GLN A 125 -8.92 -15.58 -0.90
CA GLN A 125 -9.87 -15.57 -2.01
C GLN A 125 -9.49 -16.52 -3.15
N ILE A 126 -8.20 -16.77 -3.38
CA ILE A 126 -7.75 -17.79 -4.34
C ILE A 126 -7.84 -19.17 -3.70
N GLN A 127 -7.36 -19.33 -2.47
CA GLN A 127 -7.34 -20.61 -1.75
C GLN A 127 -8.74 -21.21 -1.53
N LEU A 128 -9.76 -20.36 -1.42
CA LEU A 128 -11.14 -20.74 -1.09
C LEU A 128 -12.10 -20.67 -2.28
N THR A 129 -11.60 -20.49 -3.50
CA THR A 129 -12.41 -20.47 -4.72
C THR A 129 -11.79 -21.36 -5.81
N ASP A 130 -12.42 -21.42 -6.99
CA ASP A 130 -11.95 -22.17 -8.16
C ASP A 130 -10.96 -21.37 -9.02
N LYS A 131 -10.48 -20.23 -8.52
CA LYS A 131 -9.55 -19.35 -9.22
C LYS A 131 -8.15 -19.94 -9.21
N GLU A 132 -7.45 -19.74 -10.30
CA GLU A 132 -6.03 -20.10 -10.40
C GLU A 132 -5.17 -18.96 -9.84
N ARG A 133 -4.03 -19.31 -9.24
CA ARG A 133 -3.03 -18.31 -8.83
C ARG A 133 -2.58 -17.52 -10.05
N TRP A 134 -2.44 -16.21 -9.90
CA TRP A 134 -2.02 -15.29 -10.95
C TRP A 134 -2.94 -15.24 -12.18
N GLN A 135 -4.18 -15.71 -12.05
CA GLN A 135 -5.12 -15.75 -13.17
C GLN A 135 -5.51 -14.36 -13.69
N ALA A 136 -5.62 -13.39 -12.78
CA ALA A 136 -6.06 -12.04 -13.12
C ALA A 136 -5.45 -10.99 -12.19
N THR A 137 -4.93 -9.90 -12.76
CA THR A 137 -4.39 -8.76 -12.01
C THR A 137 -5.40 -8.13 -11.04
N GLY A 138 -6.69 -8.10 -11.42
CA GLY A 138 -7.79 -7.58 -10.60
C GLY A 138 -8.19 -8.48 -9.42
N TYR A 139 -7.47 -9.57 -9.17
CA TYR A 139 -7.63 -10.42 -8.00
C TYR A 139 -6.75 -9.99 -6.82
N HIS A 140 -5.97 -8.92 -6.98
CA HIS A 140 -5.24 -8.25 -5.89
C HIS A 140 -4.27 -9.14 -5.09
N GLU A 141 -3.81 -10.26 -5.65
CA GLU A 141 -2.87 -11.17 -4.98
C GLU A 141 -1.60 -10.42 -4.50
N LEU A 142 -0.90 -9.73 -5.42
CA LEU A 142 0.28 -8.93 -5.05
C LEU A 142 -0.02 -7.79 -4.08
N TYR A 143 -1.24 -7.23 -4.12
CA TYR A 143 -1.63 -6.17 -3.19
C TYR A 143 -1.77 -6.71 -1.76
N ASN A 144 -2.48 -7.82 -1.59
CA ASN A 144 -2.65 -8.48 -0.30
C ASN A 144 -1.30 -8.93 0.27
N MET A 145 -0.51 -9.58 -0.58
CA MET A 145 0.82 -10.07 -0.23
C MET A 145 1.75 -8.92 0.19
N GLY A 146 1.72 -7.78 -0.52
CA GLY A 146 2.51 -6.61 -0.15
C GLY A 146 2.15 -6.06 1.22
N HIS A 147 0.86 -5.97 1.56
CA HIS A 147 0.44 -5.56 2.89
C HIS A 147 0.84 -6.54 3.99
N LEU A 148 0.82 -7.87 3.71
CA LEU A 148 1.37 -8.86 4.65
C LEU A 148 2.85 -8.59 4.94
N LEU A 149 3.65 -8.38 3.89
CA LEU A 149 5.09 -8.15 4.01
C LEU A 149 5.40 -6.93 4.88
N THR A 150 4.73 -5.80 4.62
CA THR A 150 4.90 -4.57 5.40
C THR A 150 4.45 -4.78 6.85
N ALA A 151 3.24 -5.31 7.08
CA ALA A 151 2.69 -5.53 8.42
C ALA A 151 3.61 -6.43 9.27
N ALA A 152 4.14 -7.51 8.70
CA ALA A 152 5.07 -8.40 9.36
C ALA A 152 6.39 -7.72 9.75
N CYS A 153 6.92 -6.85 8.89
CA CYS A 153 8.13 -6.09 9.17
C CYS A 153 7.91 -5.03 10.25
N VAL A 154 6.77 -4.33 10.22
CA VAL A 154 6.37 -3.36 11.26
C VAL A 154 6.19 -4.08 12.60
N HIS A 155 5.50 -5.22 12.62
CA HIS A 155 5.34 -6.07 13.79
C HIS A 155 6.69 -6.48 14.39
N TYR A 156 7.60 -7.02 13.58
CA TYR A 156 8.95 -7.39 14.04
C TYR A 156 9.72 -6.21 14.63
N ARG A 157 9.66 -5.03 14.01
CA ARG A 157 10.30 -3.81 14.54
C ARG A 157 9.68 -3.36 15.87
N ALA A 158 8.38 -3.54 16.05
CA ALA A 158 7.65 -3.12 17.25
C ALA A 158 7.85 -4.09 18.44
N THR A 159 7.81 -5.40 18.19
CA THR A 159 7.76 -6.45 19.23
C THR A 159 9.07 -7.23 19.37
N GLY A 160 9.91 -7.26 18.33
CA GLY A 160 11.06 -8.15 18.23
C GLY A 160 10.70 -9.62 17.93
N LYS A 161 9.40 -9.96 17.85
CA LYS A 161 8.93 -11.33 17.59
C LYS A 161 9.02 -11.66 16.10
N ARG A 162 9.42 -12.90 15.81
CA ARG A 162 9.66 -13.38 14.44
C ARG A 162 8.50 -14.17 13.83
N ASN A 163 7.49 -14.55 14.61
CA ASN A 163 6.34 -15.35 14.14
C ASN A 163 5.72 -14.79 12.84
N PHE A 164 5.43 -13.49 12.78
CA PHE A 164 4.89 -12.90 11.54
C PHE A 164 5.97 -12.70 10.46
N LEU A 165 7.19 -12.34 10.87
CA LEU A 165 8.31 -12.15 9.93
C LEU A 165 8.66 -13.45 9.18
N GLU A 166 8.59 -14.61 9.82
CA GLU A 166 8.85 -15.89 9.17
C GLU A 166 7.77 -16.25 8.13
N ILE A 167 6.51 -15.90 8.38
CA ILE A 167 5.42 -16.02 7.39
C ILE A 167 5.73 -15.14 6.17
N ALA A 168 6.13 -13.89 6.41
CA ALA A 168 6.52 -12.97 5.34
C ALA A 168 7.78 -13.44 4.59
N CYS A 169 8.76 -14.06 5.27
CA CYS A 169 9.92 -14.66 4.62
C CYS A 169 9.54 -15.81 3.68
N LYS A 170 8.63 -16.71 4.10
CA LYS A 170 8.13 -17.79 3.24
C LYS A 170 7.41 -17.23 2.01
N LEU A 171 6.58 -16.22 2.20
CA LEU A 171 5.90 -15.53 1.11
C LEU A 171 6.89 -14.84 0.15
N GLY A 172 7.90 -14.14 0.70
CA GLY A 172 8.94 -13.50 -0.10
C GLY A 172 9.76 -14.51 -0.91
N ASP A 173 10.04 -15.68 -0.35
CA ASP A 173 10.75 -16.77 -1.03
C ASP A 173 9.90 -17.39 -2.15
N TYR A 174 8.62 -17.59 -1.88
CA TYR A 174 7.64 -18.00 -2.89
C TYR A 174 7.59 -17.02 -4.07
N LEU A 175 7.39 -15.72 -3.78
CA LEU A 175 7.34 -14.67 -4.80
C LEU A 175 8.63 -14.58 -5.60
N TYR A 176 9.79 -14.75 -4.95
CA TYR A 176 11.08 -14.77 -5.64
C TYR A 176 11.13 -15.89 -6.68
N ASN A 177 10.73 -17.10 -6.32
CA ASN A 177 10.74 -18.24 -7.25
C ASN A 177 9.78 -18.04 -8.44
N VAL A 178 8.64 -17.37 -8.23
CA VAL A 178 7.66 -17.10 -9.29
C VAL A 178 8.13 -16.01 -10.25
N PHE A 179 8.63 -14.88 -9.73
CA PHE A 179 8.84 -13.66 -10.52
C PHE A 179 10.30 -13.42 -10.91
N GLN A 180 11.28 -14.01 -10.22
CA GLN A 180 12.69 -13.84 -10.57
C GLN A 180 13.02 -14.30 -12.01
N PRO A 181 12.44 -15.40 -12.54
CA PRO A 181 12.62 -15.80 -13.93
C PRO A 181 12.05 -14.81 -14.96
N ARG A 182 11.30 -13.79 -14.51
CA ARG A 182 10.59 -12.80 -15.34
C ARG A 182 9.71 -13.44 -16.42
N PRO A 183 8.77 -14.33 -16.03
CA PRO A 183 7.91 -15.00 -17.00
C PRO A 183 7.12 -13.96 -17.83
N PRO A 184 7.13 -14.04 -19.18
CA PRO A 184 6.48 -13.05 -20.04
C PRO A 184 4.99 -12.83 -19.71
N GLU A 185 4.29 -13.90 -19.33
CA GLU A 185 2.88 -13.88 -18.96
C GLU A 185 2.58 -13.13 -17.66
N LEU A 186 3.58 -12.83 -16.83
CA LEU A 186 3.44 -12.01 -15.62
C LEU A 186 4.13 -10.65 -15.73
N ALA A 187 4.63 -10.26 -16.91
CA ALA A 187 5.33 -8.99 -17.13
C ALA A 187 4.54 -7.77 -16.63
N ASN A 188 3.23 -7.73 -16.88
CA ASN A 188 2.34 -6.65 -16.42
C ASN A 188 1.48 -7.05 -15.21
N PHE A 189 1.89 -8.06 -14.44
CA PHE A 189 1.09 -8.52 -13.31
C PHE A 189 1.17 -7.56 -12.11
N GLY A 190 0.05 -7.40 -11.42
CA GLY A 190 -0.10 -6.54 -10.23
C GLY A 190 -0.86 -5.26 -10.50
N TRP A 191 -2.13 -5.24 -10.08
CA TRP A 191 -2.99 -4.06 -10.16
C TRP A 191 -2.49 -2.93 -9.26
N ASN A 192 -2.21 -3.22 -7.97
CA ASN A 192 -1.66 -2.28 -7.01
C ASN A 192 -0.32 -2.80 -6.44
N PRO A 193 0.81 -2.11 -6.67
CA PRO A 193 2.15 -2.62 -6.37
C PRO A 193 2.63 -2.37 -4.93
N SER A 194 1.79 -2.65 -3.92
CA SER A 194 2.22 -2.57 -2.51
C SER A 194 3.37 -3.53 -2.18
N ASN A 195 3.50 -4.63 -2.94
CA ASN A 195 4.56 -5.63 -2.79
C ASN A 195 5.97 -5.05 -2.94
N ILE A 196 6.17 -3.99 -3.73
CA ILE A 196 7.49 -3.38 -3.89
C ILE A 196 7.97 -2.79 -2.56
N MET A 197 7.12 -2.03 -1.87
CA MET A 197 7.41 -1.49 -0.54
C MET A 197 7.67 -2.61 0.46
N GLY A 198 6.76 -3.60 0.52
CA GLY A 198 6.86 -4.72 1.46
C GLY A 198 8.13 -5.55 1.29
N LEU A 199 8.60 -5.75 0.05
CA LEU A 199 9.84 -6.47 -0.23
C LEU A 199 11.09 -5.71 0.17
N VAL A 200 11.12 -4.38 -0.01
CA VAL A 200 12.23 -3.56 0.51
C VAL A 200 12.21 -3.55 2.04
N ASP A 201 11.04 -3.48 2.67
CA ASP A 201 10.92 -3.62 4.13
C ASP A 201 11.43 -4.98 4.63
N LEU A 202 11.11 -6.05 3.92
CA LEU A 202 11.58 -7.40 4.23
C LEU A 202 13.11 -7.52 4.03
N TYR A 203 13.67 -6.91 2.99
CA TYR A 203 15.12 -6.79 2.83
C TYR A 203 15.75 -6.08 4.02
N ARG A 204 15.23 -4.91 4.41
CA ARG A 204 15.75 -4.11 5.54
C ARG A 204 15.67 -4.85 6.87
N ALA A 205 14.64 -5.67 7.07
CA ALA A 205 14.43 -6.45 8.30
C ALA A 205 15.28 -7.74 8.38
N THR A 206 15.73 -8.27 7.24
CA THR A 206 16.37 -9.62 7.18
C THR A 206 17.79 -9.62 6.62
N GLY A 207 18.19 -8.58 5.89
CA GLY A 207 19.45 -8.54 5.14
C GLY A 207 19.52 -9.43 3.91
N LYS A 208 18.43 -10.12 3.55
CA LYS A 208 18.41 -11.03 2.40
C LYS A 208 18.26 -10.25 1.09
N ARG A 209 19.38 -10.07 0.37
CA ARG A 209 19.46 -9.30 -0.89
C ARG A 209 18.44 -9.71 -1.96
N ARG A 210 18.04 -10.99 -2.00
CA ARG A 210 17.03 -11.51 -2.94
C ARG A 210 15.69 -10.75 -2.89
N TYR A 211 15.30 -10.24 -1.73
CA TYR A 211 14.04 -9.47 -1.62
C TYR A 211 14.18 -8.08 -2.25
N LEU A 212 15.34 -7.44 -2.12
CA LEU A 212 15.63 -6.18 -2.83
C LEU A 212 15.75 -6.41 -4.35
N GLU A 213 16.39 -7.49 -4.77
CA GLU A 213 16.44 -7.89 -6.19
C GLU A 213 15.02 -8.04 -6.75
N LEU A 214 14.14 -8.75 -6.05
CA LEU A 214 12.75 -8.94 -6.46
C LEU A 214 11.96 -7.64 -6.51
N ALA A 215 12.14 -6.73 -5.54
CA ALA A 215 11.53 -5.41 -5.59
C ALA A 215 11.96 -4.64 -6.85
N GLY A 216 13.24 -4.71 -7.21
CA GLY A 216 13.76 -4.15 -8.47
C GLY A 216 13.16 -4.80 -9.72
N ILE A 217 13.00 -6.13 -9.72
CA ILE A 217 12.35 -6.87 -10.80
C ILE A 217 10.91 -6.38 -11.04
N PHE A 218 10.14 -6.14 -9.98
CA PHE A 218 8.77 -5.59 -10.12
C PHE A 218 8.75 -4.16 -10.68
N VAL A 219 9.74 -3.33 -10.36
CA VAL A 219 9.90 -2.00 -10.98
C VAL A 219 10.28 -2.13 -12.46
N ASP A 220 11.20 -3.05 -12.79
CA ASP A 220 11.68 -3.29 -14.16
C ASP A 220 10.60 -3.84 -15.09
N MET A 221 9.82 -4.82 -14.60
CA MET A 221 8.80 -5.50 -15.41
C MET A 221 7.61 -4.59 -15.74
N ARG A 222 7.30 -3.63 -14.86
CA ARG A 222 6.15 -2.75 -15.04
C ARG A 222 6.31 -1.87 -16.28
N GLY A 223 5.47 -2.11 -17.28
CA GLY A 223 5.53 -1.43 -18.58
C GLY A 223 6.56 -1.99 -19.55
N SER A 224 7.17 -3.14 -19.26
CA SER A 224 8.16 -3.78 -20.13
C SER A 224 7.57 -4.83 -21.09
N ALA A 225 6.29 -5.16 -20.98
CA ALA A 225 5.70 -6.20 -21.83
C ALA A 225 5.76 -5.82 -23.32
N PRO A 226 6.09 -6.77 -24.22
CA PRO A 226 6.04 -6.53 -25.66
C PRO A 226 4.64 -6.10 -26.11
N LYS A 227 4.55 -5.00 -26.84
CA LYS A 227 3.27 -4.51 -27.39
C LYS A 227 2.77 -5.46 -28.47
N GLY A 228 1.47 -5.74 -28.47
CA GLY A 228 0.78 -6.55 -29.49
C GLY A 228 0.73 -8.06 -29.22
N GLU A 229 1.35 -8.56 -28.14
CA GLU A 229 1.30 -9.98 -27.77
C GLU A 229 0.25 -10.26 -26.68
N GLN A 230 -0.76 -11.07 -27.00
CA GLN A 230 -1.83 -11.42 -26.06
C GLN A 230 -1.39 -12.52 -25.08
N TRP A 231 -0.73 -12.12 -23.99
CA TRP A 231 -0.31 -13.07 -22.95
C TRP A 231 -1.45 -13.49 -22.02
N HIS A 232 -2.40 -12.59 -21.74
CA HIS A 232 -3.57 -12.90 -20.91
C HIS A 232 -4.80 -13.25 -21.77
N ARG A 233 -5.03 -14.55 -21.99
CA ARG A 233 -6.20 -15.12 -22.72
C ARG A 233 -7.58 -14.61 -22.26
N ARG A 234 -7.69 -13.93 -21.12
CA ARG A 234 -8.96 -13.44 -20.56
C ARG A 234 -9.00 -11.96 -20.17
N GLN A 235 -7.87 -11.23 -20.18
CA GLN A 235 -7.88 -9.80 -19.81
C GLN A 235 -7.80 -8.85 -21.01
N ASN A 236 -7.44 -9.32 -22.21
CA ASN A 236 -7.31 -8.46 -23.39
C ASN A 236 -6.38 -7.25 -23.14
N ARG A 237 -5.32 -7.43 -22.33
CA ARG A 237 -4.38 -6.37 -21.89
C ARG A 237 -2.94 -6.67 -22.33
N SER A 238 -2.68 -6.73 -23.63
CA SER A 238 -1.31 -6.96 -24.15
C SER A 238 -0.36 -5.77 -23.91
N ASP A 239 -0.89 -4.54 -23.87
CA ASP A 239 -0.06 -3.33 -24.04
C ASP A 239 0.07 -2.46 -22.78
N GLY A 240 -0.33 -3.01 -21.62
CA GLY A 240 -0.48 -2.25 -20.36
C GLY A 240 -1.48 -1.09 -20.47
N THR A 241 -1.72 -0.37 -19.37
CA THR A 241 -2.64 0.78 -19.33
C THR A 241 -2.15 1.86 -18.38
N ASP A 242 -2.57 3.10 -18.60
CA ASP A 242 -2.29 4.16 -17.63
C ASP A 242 -2.94 3.85 -16.27
N GLN A 243 -4.08 3.13 -16.22
CA GLN A 243 -4.82 2.80 -14.99
C GLN A 243 -3.93 2.20 -13.90
N THR A 244 -2.99 1.35 -14.29
CA THR A 244 -2.07 0.66 -13.36
C THR A 244 -0.61 1.03 -13.61
N GLN A 245 -0.35 2.13 -14.33
CA GLN A 245 0.99 2.64 -14.63
C GLN A 245 1.91 1.56 -15.25
N ASP A 246 1.34 0.64 -16.04
CA ASP A 246 2.03 -0.40 -16.80
C ASP A 246 2.04 -0.11 -18.31
N ARG A 247 1.65 1.12 -18.73
CA ARG A 247 1.67 1.56 -20.13
C ARG A 247 3.05 1.98 -20.62
N VAL A 248 3.84 2.61 -19.75
CA VAL A 248 5.19 3.12 -20.03
C VAL A 248 6.10 2.66 -18.91
N PRO A 249 7.32 2.15 -19.21
CA PRO A 249 8.29 1.84 -18.17
C PRO A 249 8.51 3.04 -17.25
N LEU A 250 8.51 2.84 -15.93
CA LEU A 250 8.55 3.93 -14.95
C LEU A 250 9.69 4.93 -15.22
N ARG A 251 10.87 4.43 -15.62
CA ARG A 251 12.06 5.24 -15.95
C ARG A 251 11.85 6.22 -17.10
N GLN A 252 10.91 5.90 -18.01
CA GLN A 252 10.56 6.71 -19.17
C GLN A 252 9.30 7.55 -18.94
N GLU A 253 8.55 7.30 -17.86
CA GLU A 253 7.35 8.06 -17.54
C GLU A 253 7.73 9.51 -17.18
N THR A 254 6.85 10.43 -17.60
CA THR A 254 7.05 11.88 -17.48
C THR A 254 5.92 12.56 -16.71
N GLU A 255 4.83 11.85 -16.42
CA GLU A 255 3.68 12.39 -15.72
C GLU A 255 2.97 11.35 -14.84
N ALA A 256 2.28 11.81 -13.81
CA ALA A 256 1.41 10.97 -13.00
C ALA A 256 0.09 10.72 -13.74
N VAL A 257 -0.24 9.44 -13.94
CA VAL A 257 -1.41 9.00 -14.72
C VAL A 257 -2.11 7.83 -14.02
N GLY A 258 -3.37 7.60 -14.39
CA GLY A 258 -4.17 6.47 -13.89
C GLY A 258 -4.49 6.54 -12.40
N HIS A 259 -4.80 5.38 -11.83
CA HIS A 259 -5.29 5.26 -10.46
C HIS A 259 -4.31 5.89 -9.46
N ALA A 260 -4.79 6.82 -8.64
CA ALA A 260 -3.95 7.63 -7.78
C ALA A 260 -3.22 6.78 -6.72
N VAL A 261 -3.91 5.86 -6.04
CA VAL A 261 -3.29 4.93 -5.08
C VAL A 261 -2.23 4.04 -5.72
N THR A 262 -2.54 3.40 -6.85
CA THR A 262 -1.58 2.54 -7.55
C THR A 262 -0.30 3.31 -7.89
N ALA A 263 -0.45 4.54 -8.40
CA ALA A 263 0.69 5.40 -8.70
C ALA A 263 1.47 5.74 -7.42
N MET A 264 0.80 6.16 -6.34
CA MET A 264 1.50 6.51 -5.09
C MET A 264 2.26 5.32 -4.50
N TYR A 265 1.68 4.11 -4.52
CA TYR A 265 2.35 2.91 -4.01
C TYR A 265 3.53 2.50 -4.89
N LEU A 266 3.39 2.64 -6.22
CA LEU A 266 4.50 2.45 -7.15
C LEU A 266 5.64 3.43 -6.86
N TYR A 267 5.33 4.71 -6.70
CA TYR A 267 6.35 5.74 -6.48
C TYR A 267 7.00 5.59 -5.11
N CYS A 268 6.24 5.21 -4.08
CA CYS A 268 6.80 4.87 -2.77
C CYS A 268 7.78 3.69 -2.88
N GLY A 269 7.36 2.57 -3.49
CA GLY A 269 8.19 1.38 -3.66
C GLY A 269 9.43 1.63 -4.53
N ALA A 270 9.29 2.36 -5.63
CA ALA A 270 10.41 2.76 -6.48
C ALA A 270 11.40 3.68 -5.75
N THR A 271 10.89 4.61 -4.93
CA THR A 271 11.74 5.46 -4.09
C THR A 271 12.49 4.63 -3.03
N ASP A 272 11.83 3.61 -2.47
CA ASP A 272 12.46 2.64 -1.57
C ASP A 272 13.56 1.83 -2.27
N VAL A 273 13.34 1.37 -3.51
CA VAL A 273 14.37 0.69 -4.32
C VAL A 273 15.55 1.64 -4.57
N TYR A 274 15.29 2.88 -5.00
CA TYR A 274 16.35 3.88 -5.18
C TYR A 274 17.15 4.10 -3.88
N ALA A 275 16.50 4.17 -2.73
CA ALA A 275 17.17 4.38 -1.45
C ALA A 275 18.21 3.28 -1.12
N GLU A 276 18.06 2.09 -1.70
CA GLU A 276 19.00 0.97 -1.56
C GLU A 276 20.01 0.85 -2.71
N THR A 277 19.66 1.27 -3.93
CA THR A 277 20.47 1.03 -5.14
C THR A 277 21.19 2.25 -5.67
N GLY A 278 20.68 3.46 -5.41
CA GLY A 278 21.21 4.71 -5.94
C GLY A 278 20.99 4.91 -7.44
N GLU A 279 20.08 4.17 -8.07
CA GLU A 279 19.90 4.18 -9.53
C GLU A 279 19.47 5.56 -10.06
N PRO A 280 20.31 6.26 -10.86
CA PRO A 280 20.02 7.63 -11.29
C PRO A 280 18.76 7.76 -12.16
N ALA A 281 18.56 6.84 -13.11
CA ALA A 281 17.40 6.86 -14.00
C ALA A 281 16.05 6.76 -13.25
N LEU A 282 16.04 6.03 -12.13
CA LEU A 282 14.86 5.92 -11.28
C LEU A 282 14.60 7.21 -10.50
N ARG A 283 15.65 7.82 -9.93
CA ARG A 283 15.55 9.12 -9.23
C ARG A 283 15.07 10.23 -10.14
N GLU A 284 15.59 10.29 -11.37
CA GLU A 284 15.19 11.29 -12.36
C GLU A 284 13.72 11.14 -12.76
N ALA A 285 13.23 9.90 -12.94
CA ALA A 285 11.82 9.66 -13.22
C ALA A 285 10.91 10.08 -12.08
N LEU A 286 11.27 9.72 -10.84
CA LEU A 286 10.53 10.12 -9.64
C LEU A 286 10.50 11.65 -9.49
N GLU A 287 11.59 12.36 -9.80
CA GLU A 287 11.62 13.83 -9.78
C GLU A 287 10.63 14.43 -10.79
N ARG A 288 10.67 13.98 -12.05
CA ARG A 288 9.80 14.50 -13.11
C ARG A 288 8.33 14.29 -12.76
N ILE A 289 7.99 13.10 -12.27
CA ILE A 289 6.62 12.77 -11.89
C ILE A 289 6.20 13.57 -10.65
N TRP A 290 7.09 13.74 -9.67
CA TRP A 290 6.79 14.55 -8.49
C TRP A 290 6.50 16.00 -8.88
N GLN A 291 7.30 16.58 -9.78
CA GLN A 291 7.07 17.93 -10.30
C GLN A 291 5.73 18.03 -11.04
N ASP A 292 5.35 17.03 -11.85
CA ASP A 292 4.03 17.00 -12.49
C ASP A 292 2.88 16.99 -11.47
N VAL A 293 2.97 16.15 -10.44
CA VAL A 293 1.97 16.06 -9.37
C VAL A 293 1.82 17.39 -8.67
N THR A 294 2.92 17.92 -8.14
CA THR A 294 2.90 19.06 -7.20
C THR A 294 2.63 20.39 -7.87
N THR A 295 2.94 20.52 -9.16
CA THR A 295 2.73 21.80 -9.88
C THR A 295 1.45 21.81 -10.73
N ARG A 296 0.89 20.65 -11.10
CA ARG A 296 -0.23 20.58 -12.06
C ARG A 296 -1.41 19.72 -11.64
N LYS A 297 -1.25 18.74 -10.73
CA LYS A 297 -2.27 17.70 -10.47
C LYS A 297 -2.62 17.49 -8.98
N MET A 298 -2.11 18.34 -8.10
CA MET A 298 -2.39 18.30 -6.66
C MET A 298 -3.39 19.39 -6.27
N PHE A 299 -4.41 19.01 -5.49
CA PHE A 299 -5.38 19.96 -4.95
C PHE A 299 -4.75 20.80 -3.83
N ILE A 300 -5.39 21.93 -3.50
CA ILE A 300 -4.93 22.82 -2.42
C ILE A 300 -4.85 22.14 -1.04
N THR A 301 -5.53 21.01 -0.85
CA THR A 301 -5.50 20.20 0.37
C THR A 301 -4.40 19.12 0.37
N GLY A 302 -3.52 19.12 -0.63
CA GLY A 302 -2.54 18.05 -0.87
C GLY A 302 -3.14 16.77 -1.46
N ALA A 303 -4.46 16.76 -1.72
CA ALA A 303 -5.17 15.59 -2.20
C ALA A 303 -4.86 15.28 -3.67
N LEU A 304 -4.96 13.99 -4.03
CA LEU A 304 -4.68 13.47 -5.36
C LEU A 304 -5.85 12.63 -5.90
N GLY A 305 -6.12 12.72 -7.19
CA GLY A 305 -7.17 11.95 -7.86
C GLY A 305 -8.36 12.83 -8.25
N ALA A 306 -8.30 13.40 -9.45
CA ALA A 306 -9.34 14.30 -9.95
C ALA A 306 -10.57 13.56 -10.49
N LEU A 307 -10.40 12.31 -10.93
CA LEU A 307 -11.40 11.58 -11.70
C LEU A 307 -11.92 10.36 -10.93
N HIS A 308 -13.24 10.24 -10.76
CA HIS A 308 -13.83 8.96 -10.38
C HIS A 308 -13.77 7.95 -11.52
N GLN A 309 -14.18 8.36 -12.71
CA GLN A 309 -14.09 7.62 -13.96
C GLN A 309 -13.72 8.60 -15.07
N GLY A 310 -12.89 8.19 -16.02
CA GLY A 310 -12.47 9.05 -17.10
C GLY A 310 -11.53 8.37 -18.10
N VAL A 311 -10.78 9.19 -18.82
CA VAL A 311 -9.84 8.75 -19.85
C VAL A 311 -8.51 9.49 -19.63
N SER A 312 -7.41 8.74 -19.66
CA SER A 312 -6.07 9.32 -19.57
C SER A 312 -5.69 10.09 -20.84
N ARG A 313 -4.60 10.84 -20.80
CA ARG A 313 -4.07 11.55 -21.97
C ARG A 313 -3.75 10.61 -23.15
N ARG A 314 -3.43 9.35 -22.87
CA ARG A 314 -3.11 8.33 -23.88
C ARG A 314 -4.34 7.56 -24.37
N GLY A 315 -5.55 7.93 -23.94
CA GLY A 315 -6.80 7.31 -24.38
C GLY A 315 -7.22 6.09 -23.57
N ASP A 316 -6.55 5.78 -22.46
CA ASP A 316 -6.91 4.64 -21.60
C ASP A 316 -8.07 4.98 -20.69
N ARG A 317 -9.02 4.05 -20.53
CA ARG A 317 -10.03 4.16 -19.48
C ARG A 317 -9.35 4.09 -18.12
N VAL A 318 -9.66 5.06 -17.27
CA VAL A 318 -9.11 5.15 -15.92
C VAL A 318 -10.21 5.42 -14.90
N GLY A 319 -10.01 4.93 -13.68
CA GLY A 319 -10.87 5.16 -12.53
C GLY A 319 -10.03 5.56 -11.33
N GLU A 320 -10.60 6.40 -10.48
CA GLU A 320 -9.97 6.84 -9.21
C GLU A 320 -8.60 7.49 -9.46
N ALA A 321 -8.55 8.32 -10.50
CA ALA A 321 -7.35 8.59 -11.25
C ALA A 321 -6.93 10.05 -11.24
N PHE A 322 -5.65 10.27 -11.53
CA PHE A 322 -5.15 11.58 -11.95
C PHE A 322 -5.92 12.10 -13.16
N GLY A 323 -6.20 13.39 -13.16
CA GLY A 323 -6.73 14.11 -14.32
C GLY A 323 -5.64 14.62 -15.25
N LEU A 324 -6.06 15.37 -16.27
CA LEU A 324 -5.16 16.16 -17.10
C LEU A 324 -4.48 17.27 -16.28
N PRO A 325 -3.35 17.85 -16.76
CA PRO A 325 -2.74 19.01 -16.12
C PRO A 325 -3.77 20.12 -15.83
N TYR A 326 -3.78 20.60 -14.59
CA TYR A 326 -4.70 21.63 -14.07
C TYR A 326 -6.19 21.23 -14.03
N GLN A 327 -6.52 19.96 -14.28
CA GLN A 327 -7.88 19.44 -14.12
C GLN A 327 -8.15 19.11 -12.64
N LEU A 328 -8.56 20.13 -11.88
CA LEU A 328 -8.78 20.03 -10.43
C LEU A 328 -10.23 20.44 -10.07
N PRO A 329 -11.26 19.64 -10.45
CA PRO A 329 -12.65 19.99 -10.19
C PRO A 329 -12.99 19.87 -8.71
N ASN A 330 -13.60 20.89 -8.10
CA ASN A 330 -13.87 20.84 -6.66
C ASN A 330 -15.00 19.87 -6.26
N ALA A 331 -16.08 19.82 -7.04
CA ALA A 331 -17.28 19.05 -6.68
C ALA A 331 -17.14 17.56 -7.02
N THR A 332 -16.52 17.23 -8.15
CA THR A 332 -16.40 15.86 -8.64
C THR A 332 -15.03 15.23 -8.37
N ALA A 333 -14.18 15.89 -7.57
CA ALA A 333 -12.89 15.34 -7.19
C ALA A 333 -13.07 14.01 -6.45
N TYR A 334 -12.25 13.03 -6.80
CA TYR A 334 -12.24 11.74 -6.11
C TYR A 334 -11.47 11.85 -4.81
N ASN A 335 -10.20 12.28 -4.88
CA ASN A 335 -9.36 12.60 -3.72
C ASN A 335 -9.40 11.51 -2.65
N GLU A 336 -9.12 10.28 -3.06
CA GLU A 336 -9.21 9.12 -2.18
C GLU A 336 -8.30 9.27 -0.96
N THR A 337 -8.80 8.95 0.25
CA THR A 337 -8.01 8.99 1.48
C THR A 337 -6.71 8.17 1.36
N CYS A 338 -6.74 6.99 0.73
CA CYS A 338 -5.55 6.17 0.52
C CYS A 338 -4.52 6.84 -0.39
N ALA A 339 -4.96 7.56 -1.44
CA ALA A 339 -4.06 8.28 -2.34
C ALA A 339 -3.37 9.43 -1.61
N ASN A 340 -4.11 10.10 -0.72
CA ASN A 340 -3.57 11.20 0.10
C ASN A 340 -2.53 10.66 1.08
N ILE A 341 -2.82 9.55 1.79
CA ILE A 341 -1.83 8.86 2.65
C ILE A 341 -0.60 8.46 1.81
N GLY A 342 -0.82 7.91 0.61
CA GLY A 342 0.23 7.62 -0.37
C GLY A 342 1.12 8.82 -0.71
N ASN A 343 0.53 10.00 -0.89
CA ASN A 343 1.26 11.23 -1.16
C ASN A 343 2.15 11.64 0.02
N ALA A 344 1.65 11.58 1.26
CA ALA A 344 2.46 11.83 2.45
C ALA A 344 3.58 10.80 2.60
N MET A 345 3.29 9.52 2.36
CA MET A 345 4.27 8.43 2.39
C MET A 345 5.39 8.62 1.35
N TRP A 346 5.05 9.11 0.16
CA TRP A 346 6.05 9.35 -0.88
C TRP A 346 6.94 10.54 -0.55
N ASN A 347 6.35 11.65 -0.11
CA ASN A 347 7.09 12.83 0.31
C ASN A 347 7.97 12.57 1.55
N TRP A 348 7.54 11.72 2.48
CA TRP A 348 8.39 11.28 3.58
C TRP A 348 9.66 10.55 3.09
N ARG A 349 9.56 9.74 2.04
CA ARG A 349 10.72 9.07 1.44
C ARG A 349 11.64 10.06 0.74
N LEU A 350 11.09 11.00 -0.02
CA LEU A 350 11.87 12.03 -0.71
C LEU A 350 12.56 12.98 0.27
N LEU A 351 11.89 13.39 1.35
CA LEU A 351 12.49 14.12 2.46
C LEU A 351 13.70 13.39 3.02
N ARG A 352 13.61 12.05 3.17
CA ARG A 352 14.74 11.26 3.68
C ARG A 352 15.89 11.12 2.69
N ILE A 353 15.61 11.15 1.39
CA ILE A 353 16.64 11.14 0.36
C ILE A 353 17.33 12.49 0.33
N ASP A 354 16.59 13.58 0.11
CA ASP A 354 17.20 14.86 -0.27
C ASP A 354 17.39 15.82 0.93
N GLY A 355 16.64 15.64 2.02
CA GLY A 355 16.66 16.56 3.16
C GLY A 355 16.01 17.92 2.91
N ASP A 356 15.27 18.08 1.80
CA ASP A 356 14.63 19.33 1.39
C ASP A 356 13.24 19.49 2.05
N ALA A 357 13.02 20.65 2.69
CA ALA A 357 11.80 20.95 3.43
C ALA A 357 10.54 20.98 2.54
N LYS A 358 10.66 21.20 1.23
CA LYS A 358 9.50 21.20 0.31
C LYS A 358 8.69 19.89 0.36
N TYR A 359 9.36 18.78 0.69
CA TYR A 359 8.70 17.49 0.87
C TYR A 359 7.94 17.43 2.21
N ALA A 360 8.50 18.01 3.26
CA ALA A 360 7.84 18.15 4.55
C ALA A 360 6.61 19.07 4.47
N ASP A 361 6.66 20.14 3.69
CA ASP A 361 5.52 21.04 3.46
C ASP A 361 4.31 20.29 2.87
N ILE A 362 4.55 19.37 1.93
CA ILE A 362 3.49 18.53 1.36
C ILE A 362 2.98 17.50 2.37
N MET A 363 3.88 16.90 3.15
CA MET A 363 3.46 16.02 4.24
C MET A 363 2.53 16.75 5.20
N GLU A 364 2.92 17.94 5.66
CA GLU A 364 2.08 18.78 6.55
C GLU A 364 0.74 19.09 5.90
N LEU A 365 0.74 19.52 4.63
CA LEU A 365 -0.48 19.86 3.91
C LEU A 365 -1.46 18.68 3.85
N VAL A 366 -0.97 17.48 3.55
CA VAL A 366 -1.78 16.26 3.53
C VAL A 366 -2.25 15.89 4.94
N LEU A 367 -1.32 15.81 5.90
CA LEU A 367 -1.59 15.40 7.28
C LEU A 367 -2.65 16.29 7.91
N TYR A 368 -2.62 17.60 7.68
CA TYR A 368 -3.53 18.57 8.30
C TYR A 368 -4.82 18.82 7.49
N ASN A 369 -4.96 18.27 6.28
CA ASN A 369 -6.14 18.46 5.45
C ASN A 369 -6.70 17.14 4.94
N SER A 370 -6.15 16.65 3.82
CA SER A 370 -6.75 15.57 3.03
C SER A 370 -6.63 14.18 3.64
N MET A 371 -5.74 14.00 4.63
CA MET A 371 -5.71 12.78 5.46
C MET A 371 -6.70 12.87 6.63
N LEU A 372 -6.72 14.00 7.34
CA LEU A 372 -7.62 14.19 8.49
C LEU A 372 -9.10 14.16 8.10
N SER A 373 -9.47 14.66 6.92
CA SER A 373 -10.85 14.62 6.45
C SER A 373 -11.38 13.20 6.22
N GLY A 374 -10.46 12.22 6.09
CA GLY A 374 -10.77 10.82 5.84
C GLY A 374 -11.40 10.08 7.02
N MET A 375 -11.33 10.64 8.24
CA MET A 375 -11.84 10.00 9.46
C MET A 375 -12.66 10.98 10.29
N SER A 376 -13.82 10.53 10.78
CA SER A 376 -14.68 11.31 11.66
C SER A 376 -14.01 11.64 13.00
N ILE A 377 -14.55 12.65 13.69
CA ILE A 377 -14.08 13.04 15.02
C ILE A 377 -14.30 11.93 16.05
N ASP A 378 -15.31 11.08 15.87
CA ASP A 378 -15.56 9.91 16.74
C ASP A 378 -14.70 8.68 16.38
N GLY A 379 -13.91 8.73 15.31
CA GLY A 379 -12.97 7.68 14.91
C GLY A 379 -13.60 6.39 14.39
N LYS A 380 -14.91 6.38 14.12
CA LYS A 380 -15.67 5.19 13.69
C LYS A 380 -16.22 5.26 12.27
N HIS A 381 -16.19 6.44 11.65
CA HIS A 381 -16.72 6.66 10.30
C HIS A 381 -15.62 7.21 9.39
N PHE A 382 -15.64 6.80 8.14
CA PHE A 382 -14.58 7.12 7.19
C PHE A 382 -15.15 7.70 5.90
N ARG A 383 -14.34 8.52 5.25
CA ARG A 383 -14.57 8.96 3.88
C ARG A 383 -13.62 8.21 2.96
N TYR A 384 -14.19 7.57 1.96
CA TYR A 384 -13.42 7.07 0.82
C TYR A 384 -12.92 8.26 -0.01
N THR A 385 -13.84 9.14 -0.40
CA THR A 385 -13.58 10.33 -1.24
C THR A 385 -13.69 11.65 -0.49
N ASN A 386 -12.85 12.61 -0.88
CA ASN A 386 -12.68 13.90 -0.19
C ASN A 386 -12.85 15.09 -1.18
N PRO A 387 -14.09 15.39 -1.63
CA PRO A 387 -14.34 16.52 -2.52
C PRO A 387 -14.13 17.86 -1.82
N LEU A 388 -13.80 18.91 -2.58
CA LEU A 388 -13.59 20.27 -2.06
C LEU A 388 -14.87 21.11 -2.05
N ARG A 389 -15.95 20.62 -2.67
CA ARG A 389 -17.27 21.25 -2.64
C ARG A 389 -18.34 20.19 -2.47
N TRP A 390 -19.14 20.34 -1.43
CA TRP A 390 -20.33 19.54 -1.17
C TRP A 390 -21.55 20.47 -1.12
N HIS A 391 -22.63 20.12 -1.83
CA HIS A 391 -23.86 20.92 -1.91
C HIS A 391 -25.07 20.22 -1.27
N GLY A 392 -24.81 19.41 -0.23
CA GLY A 392 -25.85 18.74 0.55
C GLY A 392 -26.22 17.34 0.05
N ALA A 393 -27.35 16.81 0.52
CA ALA A 393 -27.76 15.41 0.33
C ALA A 393 -27.94 14.99 -1.15
N GLU A 394 -28.23 15.94 -2.05
CA GLU A 394 -28.37 15.69 -3.48
C GLU A 394 -27.02 15.54 -4.21
N HIS A 395 -25.92 15.85 -3.53
CA HIS A 395 -24.58 15.64 -4.08
C HIS A 395 -24.25 14.15 -4.08
N LEU A 396 -24.14 13.57 -5.28
CA LEU A 396 -23.66 12.20 -5.45
C LEU A 396 -22.18 12.13 -5.06
N LEU A 397 -21.91 11.59 -3.88
CA LEU A 397 -20.54 11.24 -3.51
C LEU A 397 -20.12 10.03 -4.32
N LEU A 398 -19.07 10.22 -5.10
CA LEU A 398 -18.49 9.19 -5.93
C LEU A 398 -17.72 8.25 -4.99
N SER A 399 -18.17 7.01 -4.84
CA SER A 399 -17.47 5.96 -4.08
C SER A 399 -17.72 4.60 -4.75
N ASN A 400 -16.85 3.64 -4.48
CA ASN A 400 -16.89 2.28 -5.05
C ASN A 400 -17.88 1.34 -4.36
#